data_AF-A0A0S8A8H5-F1
#
_entry.id   AF-A0A0S8A8H5-F1
#
_cell.length_a   1.000
_cell.length_b   1.000
_cell.length_c   1.000
_cell.angle_alpha   90.00
_cell.angle_beta   90.00
_cell.angle_gamma   90.00
#
_symmetry.space_group_name_H-M   'P 1'
#
loop_
_entity.id
_entity.type
_entity.pdbx_description
1 polymer ?
#
loop_
_entity_poly.entity_id
_entity_poly.type
_entity_poly.pdbx_seq_one_letter_code
_entity_poly.pdbx_strand_id
1 'polypeptide(L)'
;GIKIIGIPSARVANREEFVAAMLCIPAGGGITVYAGKRHVNIKGEDLEHYYGERGRRGNKLPRGLQKVDYIVPIAEEKAEI
;
A
#
# COMPACT_ATOMS: atom_id res chain seq x y z
N GLY A 1 20.73 -3.97 -0.29
CA GLY A 1 19.63 -4.29 0.65
C GLY A 1 18.82 -5.46 0.15
N ILE A 2 17.95 -6.02 1.00
CA ILE A 2 17.09 -7.16 0.64
C ILE A 2 15.79 -6.65 -0.03
N LYS A 3 15.30 -7.34 -1.07
CA LYS A 3 14.16 -6.91 -1.91
C LYS A 3 12.82 -6.86 -1.15
N ILE A 4 12.16 -5.69 -1.09
CA ILE A 4 10.84 -5.56 -0.44
C ILE A 4 9.68 -5.92 -1.38
N ILE A 5 9.71 -5.40 -2.61
CA ILE A 5 8.70 -5.63 -3.65
C ILE A 5 9.36 -5.93 -4.99
N GLY A 6 8.74 -6.81 -5.77
CA GLY A 6 9.22 -7.25 -7.08
C GLY A 6 8.83 -6.28 -8.20
N ILE A 7 9.72 -5.34 -8.52
CA ILE A 7 9.56 -4.44 -9.67
C ILE A 7 10.65 -4.76 -10.71
N PRO A 8 10.30 -4.94 -12.01
CA PRO A 8 11.30 -5.20 -13.05
C PRO A 8 12.34 -4.06 -13.13
N SER A 9 13.63 -4.41 -13.09
CA SER A 9 14.72 -3.42 -13.02
C SER A 9 14.68 -2.40 -14.16
N ALA A 10 14.34 -2.84 -15.37
CA ALA A 10 14.20 -1.95 -16.53
C ALA A 10 13.10 -0.89 -16.33
N ARG A 11 11.95 -1.27 -15.75
CA ARG A 11 10.83 -0.34 -15.50
C ARG A 11 11.15 0.66 -14.39
N VAL A 12 11.90 0.23 -13.37
CA VAL A 12 12.37 1.14 -12.31
C VAL A 12 13.35 2.16 -12.88
N ALA A 13 14.31 1.71 -13.71
CA ALA A 13 15.30 2.58 -14.34
C ALA A 13 14.64 3.68 -15.19
N ASN A 14 13.57 3.32 -15.92
CA ASN A 14 12.81 4.26 -16.75
C ASN A 14 11.75 5.06 -15.99
N ARG A 15 11.61 4.88 -14.67
CA ARG A 15 10.52 5.48 -13.85
C ARG A 15 9.10 5.14 -14.32
N GLU A 16 8.93 4.02 -15.02
CA GLU A 16 7.63 3.51 -15.43
C GLU A 16 6.87 2.86 -14.25
N GLU A 17 7.61 2.13 -13.40
CA GLU A 17 7.09 1.51 -12.18
C GLU A 17 8.10 1.68 -11.05
N PHE A 18 7.62 2.11 -9.89
CA PHE A 18 8.44 2.28 -8.69
C PHE A 18 7.54 2.25 -7.44
N VAL A 19 8.15 2.18 -6.26
CA VAL A 19 7.41 2.28 -4.99
C VAL A 19 6.87 3.69 -4.84
N ALA A 20 5.54 3.85 -4.86
CA ALA A 20 4.89 5.14 -4.72
C ALA A 20 4.80 5.61 -3.26
N ALA A 21 4.51 4.69 -2.33
CA ALA A 21 4.38 4.98 -0.91
C ALA A 21 4.70 3.74 -0.07
N MET A 22 5.06 3.96 1.21
CA MET A 22 5.34 2.91 2.19
C MET A 22 4.95 3.40 3.58
N LEU A 23 4.37 2.52 4.40
CA LEU A 23 3.89 2.83 5.73
C LEU A 23 3.98 1.58 6.62
N CYS A 24 4.22 1.78 7.90
CA CYS A 24 4.08 0.76 8.93
C CYS A 24 2.79 1.00 9.72
N ILE A 25 2.04 -0.06 10.00
CA ILE A 25 0.79 -0.03 10.75
C ILE A 25 0.82 -1.12 11.83
N PRO A 26 0.05 -0.98 12.94
CA PRO A 26 -0.10 -2.05 13.92
C PRO A 26 -0.77 -3.29 13.29
N ALA A 27 -0.63 -4.43 13.95
CA ALA A 27 -1.31 -5.65 13.54
C ALA A 27 -2.83 -5.45 13.54
N GLY A 28 -3.51 -5.84 12.45
CA GLY A 28 -4.95 -5.61 12.28
C GLY A 28 -5.33 -4.18 11.87
N GLY A 29 -4.37 -3.24 11.85
CA GLY A 29 -4.63 -1.86 11.45
C GLY A 29 -5.04 -1.74 9.97
N GLY A 30 -5.78 -0.68 9.65
CA GLY A 30 -6.16 -0.35 8.28
C GLY A 30 -5.40 0.86 7.71
N ILE A 31 -5.58 1.10 6.41
CA ILE A 31 -5.00 2.25 5.72
C ILE A 31 -6.02 3.00 4.87
N THR A 32 -5.82 4.30 4.73
CA THR A 32 -6.47 5.12 3.70
C THR A 32 -5.50 5.38 2.57
N VAL A 33 -5.91 5.04 1.34
CA VAL A 33 -5.15 5.31 0.12
C VAL A 33 -5.75 6.51 -0.58
N TYR A 34 -4.94 7.54 -0.85
CA TYR A 34 -5.35 8.73 -1.61
C TYR A 34 -4.81 8.67 -3.04
N ALA A 35 -5.69 8.96 -4.00
CA ALA A 35 -5.41 8.99 -5.44
C ALA A 35 -6.18 10.16 -6.09
N GLY A 36 -5.52 11.31 -6.19
CA GLY A 36 -6.09 12.58 -6.59
C GLY A 36 -7.20 13.02 -5.63
N LYS A 37 -8.42 13.17 -6.18
CA LYS A 37 -9.61 13.54 -5.39
C LYS A 37 -10.30 12.33 -4.74
N ARG A 38 -9.84 11.11 -5.02
CA ARG A 38 -10.45 9.88 -4.52
C ARG A 38 -9.64 9.34 -3.36
N HIS A 39 -10.33 8.70 -2.43
CA HIS A 39 -9.69 7.92 -1.37
C HIS A 39 -10.47 6.63 -1.14
N VAL A 40 -9.79 5.63 -0.59
CA VAL A 40 -10.43 4.41 -0.10
C VAL A 40 -9.85 4.04 1.25
N ASN A 41 -10.70 3.59 2.15
CA ASN A 41 -10.29 2.96 3.39
C ASN A 41 -10.26 1.46 3.17
N ILE A 42 -9.11 0.84 3.42
CA ILE A 42 -8.94 -0.61 3.41
C ILE A 42 -8.76 -1.02 4.88
N LYS A 43 -9.75 -1.74 5.42
CA LYS A 43 -9.69 -2.24 6.79
C LYS A 43 -8.69 -3.39 6.90
N GLY A 44 -8.28 -3.75 8.11
CA GLY A 44 -7.33 -4.84 8.37
C GLY A 44 -7.72 -6.16 7.72
N GLU A 45 -9.00 -6.54 7.79
CA GLU A 45 -9.52 -7.77 7.18
C GLU A 45 -9.41 -7.74 5.64
N ASP A 46 -9.74 -6.61 5.01
CA ASP A 46 -9.62 -6.44 3.56
C ASP A 46 -8.16 -6.35 3.09
N LEU A 47 -7.25 -5.90 3.97
CA LEU A 47 -5.81 -5.85 3.69
C LEU A 47 -5.20 -7.24 3.53
N GLU A 48 -5.79 -8.28 4.12
CA GLU A 48 -5.33 -9.66 3.96
C GLU A 48 -5.29 -10.08 2.49
N HIS A 49 -6.19 -9.55 1.65
CA HIS A 49 -6.18 -9.80 0.21
C HIS A 49 -4.91 -9.27 -0.49
N TYR A 50 -4.23 -8.29 0.10
CA TYR A 50 -3.01 -7.69 -0.43
C TYR A 50 -1.74 -8.24 0.24
N TYR A 51 -1.88 -9.12 1.22
CA TYR A 51 -0.75 -9.81 1.83
C TYR A 51 -0.09 -10.76 0.84
N GLY A 52 1.22 -10.85 0.92
CA GLY A 52 2.01 -11.73 0.07
C GLY A 52 3.43 -11.86 0.57
N GLU A 53 4.14 -12.86 0.04
CA GLU A 53 5.54 -13.06 0.37
C GLU A 53 6.39 -11.83 0.01
N ARG A 54 7.35 -11.51 0.87
CA ARG A 54 8.30 -10.43 0.64
C ARG A 54 9.00 -10.58 -0.72
N GLY A 55 9.08 -9.50 -1.48
CA GLY A 55 9.74 -9.46 -2.78
C GLY A 55 8.87 -9.91 -3.96
N ARG A 56 7.63 -10.33 -3.72
CA ARG A 56 6.60 -10.50 -4.77
C ARG A 56 6.10 -9.13 -5.24
N ARG A 57 5.32 -9.11 -6.33
CA ARG A 57 4.76 -7.89 -6.92
C ARG A 57 3.55 -7.34 -6.16
N GLY A 58 2.84 -8.19 -5.41
CA GLY A 58 1.58 -7.85 -4.74
C GLY A 58 0.36 -7.84 -5.68
N ASN A 59 -0.83 -7.77 -5.10
CA ASN A 59 -2.09 -7.66 -5.83
C ASN A 59 -2.39 -6.20 -6.20
N LYS A 60 -3.09 -5.99 -7.32
CA LYS A 60 -3.41 -4.64 -7.79
C LYS A 60 -4.54 -4.04 -6.97
N LEU A 61 -4.40 -2.76 -6.62
CA LEU A 61 -5.50 -1.96 -6.10
C LEU A 61 -6.65 -1.85 -7.13
N PRO A 62 -7.88 -1.57 -6.67
CA PRO A 62 -9.02 -1.38 -7.55
C PRO A 62 -8.76 -0.30 -8.60
N ARG A 63 -9.40 -0.45 -9.77
CA ARG A 63 -9.27 0.55 -10.84
C ARG A 63 -9.70 1.93 -10.34
N GLY A 64 -8.92 2.95 -10.67
CA GLY A 64 -9.14 4.33 -10.21
C GLY A 64 -8.35 4.73 -8.95
N LEU A 65 -7.69 3.79 -8.27
CA LEU A 65 -6.82 4.03 -7.10
C LEU A 65 -5.36 3.64 -7.34
N GLN A 66 -5.01 3.25 -8.58
CA GLN A 66 -3.66 2.78 -8.92
C GLN A 66 -2.63 3.91 -9.09
N LYS A 67 -3.09 5.16 -9.19
CA LYS A 67 -2.24 6.36 -9.16
C LYS A 67 -2.25 6.91 -7.73
N VAL A 68 -1.52 6.24 -6.85
CA VAL A 68 -1.45 6.59 -5.42
C VAL A 68 -0.58 7.83 -5.25
N ASP A 69 -1.09 8.82 -4.54
CA ASP A 69 -0.32 10.01 -4.15
C ASP A 69 0.31 9.80 -2.77
N TYR A 70 -0.48 9.34 -1.79
CA TYR A 70 -0.02 9.02 -0.44
C TYR A 70 -0.95 8.04 0.27
N ILE A 71 -0.45 7.47 1.36
CA ILE A 71 -1.18 6.55 2.24
C ILE A 71 -1.04 7.01 3.68
N VAL A 72 -2.08 6.79 4.49
CA VAL A 72 -2.08 7.08 5.93
C VAL A 72 -2.70 5.91 6.70
N PRO A 73 -2.32 5.70 7.97
CA PRO A 73 -3.06 4.79 8.83
C PRO A 73 -4.50 5.27 8.96
N ILE A 74 -5.46 4.34 8.99
CA ILE A 74 -6.78 4.67 9.53
C ILE A 74 -6.53 4.96 11.01
N ALA A 75 -6.83 6.20 11.43
CA ALA A 75 -6.76 6.55 12.84
C ALA A 75 -7.78 5.67 13.58
N GLU A 76 -7.28 4.70 14.35
CA GLU A 76 -8.10 4.05 15.35
C GLU A 76 -8.18 4.99 16.54
N GLU A 77 -9.37 5.56 16.73
CA GLU A 77 -9.70 6.21 17.99
C GLU A 77 -9.77 5.12 19.06
N LYS A 78 -8.91 5.30 20.09
CA LYS A 78 -8.74 4.53 21.33
C LYS A 78 -7.73 3.37 21.33
N ALA A 79 -6.51 3.70 21.73
CA ALA A 79 -5.83 2.93 22.77
C ALA A 79 -6.00 3.68 24.10
N GLU A 80 -7.05 3.34 24.86
CA GLU A 80 -7.09 3.66 26.29
C GLU A 80 -6.02 2.81 26.99
N ILE A 81 -5.25 3.48 27.84
CA ILE A 81 -4.18 2.95 28.70
C ILE A 81 -4.80 2.17 29.86
#